data_AF-A0A2G2QCF3-F1
#
_entry.id   AF-A0A2G2QCF3-F1
#
_cell.length_a   1.000
_cell.length_b   1.000
_cell.length_c   1.000
_cell.angle_alpha   90.00
_cell.angle_beta   90.00
_cell.angle_gamma   90.00
#
_symmetry.space_group_name_H-M   'P 1'
#
loop_
_entity.id
_entity.type
_entity.pdbx_description
1 polymer ?
#
loop_
_entity_poly.entity_id
_entity_poly.type
_entity_poly.pdbx_seq_one_letter_code
_entity_poly.pdbx_strand_id
1 'polypeptide(L)'
;MRPEQSREFTQRLQKAALTLLALDIFRKPDDLARRFGLPIPVVRYWWRESEQQKKPIMQSDMTTKDVKIIRKATQALEGWEKIKRYRPECGAKLNNGRRCKLSVAIRPPEGWERGCLADRCRMHGGLSRRVRKVKKDDSKIID
;
A
#
# COMPACT_ATOMS: atom_id res chain seq x y z
N MET A 1 -1.86 -7.91 10.86
CA MET A 1 -0.92 -6.92 10.27
C MET A 1 -0.97 -5.68 11.13
N ARG A 2 0.17 -5.24 11.66
CA ARG A 2 0.31 -3.98 12.40
C ARG A 2 0.33 -2.78 11.44
N PRO A 3 0.11 -1.54 11.93
CA PRO A 3 0.15 -0.34 11.08
C PRO A 3 1.48 -0.16 10.34
N GLU A 4 2.62 -0.48 10.97
CA GLU A 4 3.94 -0.40 10.29
C GLU A 4 4.00 -1.39 9.12
N GLN A 5 3.53 -2.62 9.33
CA GLN A 5 3.50 -3.66 8.30
C GLN A 5 2.58 -3.28 7.13
N SER A 6 1.48 -2.56 7.40
CA SER A 6 0.61 -2.01 6.34
C SER A 6 1.35 -0.99 5.47
N ARG A 7 2.17 -0.12 6.08
CA ARG A 7 2.99 0.87 5.37
C ARG A 7 4.06 0.22 4.53
N GLU A 8 4.84 -0.69 5.12
CA GLU A 8 5.88 -1.46 4.42
C GLU A 8 5.28 -2.22 3.23
N PHE A 9 4.13 -2.86 3.43
CA PHE A 9 3.43 -3.54 2.36
C PHE A 9 2.99 -2.58 1.26
N THR A 10 2.51 -1.38 1.62
CA THR A 10 2.11 -0.36 0.65
C THR A 10 3.29 0.18 -0.14
N GLN A 11 4.44 0.40 0.50
CA GLN A 11 5.69 0.76 -0.18
C GLN A 11 6.17 -0.33 -1.14
N ARG A 12 6.01 -1.60 -0.76
CA ARG A 12 6.31 -2.73 -1.66
C ARG A 12 5.40 -2.73 -2.89
N LEU A 13 4.10 -2.47 -2.71
CA LEU A 13 3.15 -2.33 -3.82
C LEU A 13 3.55 -1.15 -4.73
N GLN A 14 3.88 0.01 -4.16
CA GLN A 14 4.33 1.18 -4.91
C GLN A 14 5.57 0.86 -5.75
N LYS A 15 6.62 0.31 -5.12
CA LYS A 15 7.87 -0.04 -5.80
C LYS A 15 7.64 -1.03 -6.94
N ALA A 16 6.80 -2.04 -6.72
CA ALA A 16 6.47 -3.03 -7.74
C ALA A 16 5.69 -2.42 -8.91
N ALA A 17 4.69 -1.57 -8.64
CA ALA A 17 3.93 -0.88 -9.66
C ALA A 17 4.82 0.02 -10.51
N LEU A 18 5.66 0.85 -9.88
CA LEU A 18 6.59 1.73 -10.58
C LEU A 18 7.60 0.95 -11.42
N THR A 19 8.11 -0.17 -10.91
CA THR A 19 9.03 -1.04 -11.67
C THR A 19 8.37 -1.54 -12.96
N LEU A 20 7.13 -2.05 -12.90
CA LEU A 20 6.45 -2.58 -14.07
C LEU A 20 6.06 -1.49 -15.07
N LEU A 21 5.76 -0.27 -14.61
CA LEU A 21 5.48 0.89 -15.46
C LEU A 21 6.75 1.43 -16.14
N ALA A 22 7.86 1.52 -15.38
CA ALA A 22 9.13 1.97 -15.91
C ALA A 22 9.66 1.02 -17.01
N LEU A 23 9.46 -0.29 -16.84
CA LEU A 23 9.86 -1.30 -17.84
C LEU A 23 8.86 -1.44 -19.02
N ASP A 24 7.80 -0.62 -19.04
CA ASP A 24 6.73 -0.64 -20.05
C ASP A 24 6.00 -1.99 -20.18
N ILE A 25 6.01 -2.82 -19.12
CA ILE A 25 5.20 -4.04 -19.04
C ILE A 25 3.70 -3.68 -19.04
N PHE A 26 3.37 -2.55 -18.43
CA PHE A 26 2.06 -1.91 -18.55
C PHE A 26 2.26 -0.50 -19.10
N ARG A 27 1.61 -0.18 -20.22
CA ARG A 27 1.77 1.13 -20.89
C ARG A 27 1.21 2.29 -20.08
N LYS A 28 0.07 2.06 -19.40
CA LYS A 28 -0.67 3.06 -18.61
C LYS A 28 -0.82 2.61 -17.16
N PRO A 29 -0.75 3.54 -16.18
CA PRO A 29 -0.98 3.24 -14.77
C PRO A 29 -2.37 2.65 -14.51
N ASP A 30 -3.37 3.08 -15.28
CA ASP A 30 -4.75 2.59 -15.19
C ASP A 30 -4.88 1.10 -15.52
N ASP A 31 -4.14 0.61 -16.52
CA ASP A 31 -4.19 -0.78 -16.96
C ASP A 31 -3.60 -1.69 -15.88
N LEU A 32 -2.46 -1.28 -15.31
CA LEU A 32 -1.85 -1.96 -14.16
C LEU A 32 -2.81 -1.95 -12.96
N ALA A 33 -3.38 -0.80 -12.64
CA ALA A 33 -4.30 -0.66 -11.51
C ALA A 33 -5.51 -1.59 -11.64
N ARG A 34 -6.13 -1.64 -12.83
CA ARG A 34 -7.26 -2.54 -13.10
C ARG A 34 -6.83 -4.00 -13.02
N ARG A 35 -5.68 -4.36 -13.58
CA ARG A 35 -5.17 -5.75 -13.58
C ARG A 35 -5.00 -6.32 -12.18
N PHE A 36 -4.49 -5.52 -11.24
CA PHE A 36 -4.24 -5.98 -9.87
C PHE A 36 -5.32 -5.50 -8.87
N GLY A 37 -6.35 -4.80 -9.33
CA GLY A 37 -7.41 -4.24 -8.50
C GLY A 37 -6.90 -3.24 -7.45
N LEU A 38 -5.89 -2.44 -7.81
CA LEU A 38 -5.42 -1.29 -7.04
C LEU A 38 -6.29 -0.07 -7.34
N PRO A 39 -6.41 0.90 -6.42
CA PRO A 39 -7.11 2.14 -6.72
C PRO A 39 -6.37 2.95 -7.80
N ILE A 40 -7.05 3.26 -8.90
CA ILE A 40 -6.50 4.04 -10.02
C ILE A 40 -5.87 5.38 -9.54
N PRO A 41 -6.53 6.18 -8.67
CA PRO A 41 -5.95 7.44 -8.22
C PRO A 41 -4.60 7.27 -7.50
N VAL A 42 -4.42 6.16 -6.77
CA VAL A 42 -3.17 5.88 -6.05
C VAL A 42 -2.06 5.54 -7.03
N VAL A 43 -2.31 4.65 -7.99
CA VAL A 43 -1.28 4.28 -8.98
C VAL A 43 -0.91 5.46 -9.87
N ARG A 44 -1.90 6.28 -10.27
CA ARG A 44 -1.64 7.53 -10.99
C ARG A 44 -0.79 8.50 -10.18
N TYR A 45 -1.09 8.67 -8.89
CA TYR A 45 -0.30 9.50 -7.99
C TYR A 45 1.13 8.98 -7.89
N TRP A 46 1.33 7.68 -7.61
CA TRP A 46 2.67 7.09 -7.56
C TRP A 46 3.47 7.33 -8.83
N TRP A 47 2.86 7.14 -10.00
CA TRP A 47 3.51 7.36 -11.28
C TRP A 47 3.87 8.84 -11.51
N ARG A 48 2.95 9.75 -11.20
CA ARG A 48 3.18 11.20 -11.32
C ARG A 48 4.33 11.69 -10.44
N GLU A 49 4.38 11.20 -9.19
CA GLU A 49 5.43 11.56 -8.23
C GLU A 49 6.74 10.80 -8.46
N SER A 50 6.76 9.85 -9.40
CA SER A 50 8.00 9.16 -9.74
C SER A 50 8.80 9.97 -10.74
N GLU A 51 10.05 10.27 -10.40
CA GLU A 51 11.03 10.83 -11.34
C GLU A 51 11.54 9.77 -12.36
N GLN A 52 10.87 8.63 -12.46
CA GLN A 52 11.34 7.49 -13.24
C GLN A 52 11.11 7.73 -14.73
N GLN A 53 12.20 7.71 -15.48
CA GLN A 53 12.14 7.63 -16.94
C GLN A 53 11.77 6.21 -17.35
N LYS A 54 10.91 6.09 -18.37
CA LYS A 54 10.63 4.79 -18.99
C LYS A 54 11.92 4.21 -19.58
N LYS A 55 12.19 2.95 -19.25
CA LYS A 55 13.28 2.13 -19.77
C LYS A 55 12.66 0.86 -20.34
N PRO A 56 11.97 0.96 -21.49
CA PRO A 56 11.27 -0.18 -22.06
C PRO A 56 12.27 -1.29 -22.37
N ILE A 57 11.93 -2.52 -21.96
CA ILE A 57 12.72 -3.70 -22.29
C ILE A 57 12.07 -4.37 -23.50
N MET A 58 12.82 -4.54 -24.58
CA MET A 58 12.38 -5.38 -25.69
C MET A 58 12.38 -6.85 -25.26
N GLN A 59 11.32 -7.59 -25.60
CA GLN A 59 11.20 -8.99 -25.18
C GLN A 59 12.34 -9.88 -25.69
N SER A 60 12.91 -9.54 -26.86
CA SER A 60 14.06 -10.22 -27.45
C SER A 60 15.33 -10.11 -26.61
N ASP A 61 15.49 -9.02 -25.86
CA ASP A 61 16.73 -8.68 -25.15
C ASP A 61 16.60 -8.84 -23.63
N MET A 62 15.54 -9.51 -23.19
CA MET A 62 15.20 -9.61 -21.78
C MET A 62 16.20 -10.51 -21.04
N THR A 63 16.95 -9.92 -20.11
CA THR A 63 17.91 -10.70 -19.32
C THR A 63 17.17 -11.54 -18.27
N THR A 64 17.82 -12.61 -17.80
CA THR A 64 17.29 -13.43 -16.68
C THR A 64 17.05 -12.60 -15.40
N LYS A 65 17.84 -11.53 -15.22
CA LYS A 65 17.68 -10.56 -14.13
C LYS A 65 16.37 -9.79 -14.28
N ASP A 66 16.04 -9.34 -15.49
CA ASP A 66 14.80 -8.59 -15.77
C ASP A 66 13.57 -9.47 -15.58
N VAL A 67 13.60 -10.70 -16.10
CA VAL A 67 12.54 -11.69 -15.86
C VAL A 67 12.28 -11.87 -14.36
N LYS A 68 13.35 -11.99 -13.56
CA LYS A 68 13.26 -12.15 -12.10
C LYS A 68 12.68 -10.90 -11.43
N ILE A 69 13.05 -9.71 -11.88
CA ILE A 69 12.54 -8.43 -11.37
C ILE A 69 11.04 -8.32 -11.67
N ILE A 70 10.64 -8.53 -12.92
CA ILE A 70 9.24 -8.48 -13.38
C ILE A 70 8.41 -9.48 -12.58
N ARG A 71 8.86 -10.74 -12.48
CA ARG A 71 8.15 -11.77 -11.71
C ARG A 71 7.94 -11.39 -10.25
N LYS A 72 8.98 -10.86 -9.58
CA LYS A 72 8.88 -10.42 -8.18
C LYS A 72 7.93 -9.23 -8.02
N ALA A 73 7.96 -8.28 -8.95
CA ALA A 73 7.05 -7.13 -8.93
C ALA A 73 5.60 -7.58 -9.12
N THR A 74 5.32 -8.43 -10.12
CA THR A 74 4.00 -9.03 -10.35
C THR A 74 3.50 -9.76 -9.10
N GLN A 75 4.32 -10.63 -8.50
CA GLN A 75 3.95 -11.36 -7.29
C GLN A 75 3.65 -10.43 -6.10
N ALA A 76 4.38 -9.33 -5.96
CA ALA A 76 4.09 -8.34 -4.92
C ALA A 76 2.71 -7.70 -5.11
N LEU A 77 2.35 -7.37 -6.35
CA LEU A 77 1.04 -6.80 -6.68
C LEU A 77 -0.10 -7.81 -6.52
N GLU A 78 0.10 -9.07 -6.90
CA GLU A 78 -0.87 -10.16 -6.65
C GLU A 78 -1.14 -10.35 -5.15
N GLY A 79 -0.14 -10.06 -4.30
CA GLY A 79 -0.30 -10.03 -2.85
C GLY A 79 -1.41 -9.08 -2.37
N TRP A 80 -1.74 -8.04 -3.14
CA TRP A 80 -2.84 -7.12 -2.79
C TRP A 80 -4.20 -7.81 -2.82
N GLU A 81 -4.46 -8.67 -3.80
CA GLU A 81 -5.72 -9.41 -3.91
C GLU A 81 -5.89 -10.35 -2.69
N LYS A 82 -4.81 -11.01 -2.28
CA LYS A 82 -4.79 -11.83 -1.06
C LYS A 82 -5.10 -11.00 0.18
N ILE A 83 -4.50 -9.81 0.31
CA ILE A 83 -4.77 -8.91 1.43
C ILE A 83 -6.22 -8.42 1.42
N LYS A 84 -6.80 -8.09 0.27
CA LYS A 84 -8.22 -7.70 0.18
C LYS A 84 -9.17 -8.80 0.64
N ARG A 85 -8.84 -10.08 0.41
CA ARG A 85 -9.68 -11.21 0.85
C ARG A 85 -9.46 -11.56 2.31
N TYR A 86 -8.20 -11.66 2.73
CA TYR A 86 -7.80 -12.14 4.05
C TYR A 86 -7.21 -11.02 4.91
N ARG A 87 -7.97 -9.94 5.06
CA ARG A 87 -7.58 -8.82 5.92
C ARG A 87 -7.53 -9.28 7.38
N PRO A 88 -6.56 -8.78 8.17
CA PRO A 88 -6.50 -9.09 9.59
C PRO A 88 -7.74 -8.57 10.33
N GLU A 89 -8.05 -9.19 11.45
CA GLU A 89 -9.12 -8.77 12.33
C GLU A 89 -8.83 -7.42 13.00
N CYS A 90 -9.89 -6.67 13.29
CA CYS A 90 -9.84 -5.37 13.94
C CYS A 90 -9.26 -5.45 15.35
N GLY A 91 -9.65 -6.45 16.14
CA GLY A 91 -9.12 -6.67 17.49
C GLY A 91 -9.45 -5.58 18.52
N ALA A 92 -10.41 -4.68 18.26
CA ALA A 92 -10.84 -3.68 19.25
C ALA A 92 -11.51 -4.38 20.45
N LYS A 93 -11.27 -3.90 21.68
CA LYS A 93 -11.94 -4.41 22.88
C LYS A 93 -13.40 -3.94 22.86
N LEU A 94 -14.32 -4.87 23.04
CA LEU A 94 -15.76 -4.62 23.17
C LEU A 94 -16.14 -4.52 24.65
N ASN A 95 -17.32 -3.95 24.93
CA ASN A 95 -17.83 -3.75 26.30
C ASN A 95 -17.99 -5.08 27.08
N ASN A 96 -18.19 -6.19 26.36
CA ASN A 96 -18.29 -7.54 26.94
C ASN A 96 -16.93 -8.24 27.10
N GLY A 97 -15.82 -7.51 27.00
CA GLY A 97 -14.45 -8.06 27.11
C GLY A 97 -13.95 -8.83 25.89
N ARG A 98 -14.81 -9.15 24.91
CA ARG A 98 -14.40 -9.83 23.66
C ARG A 98 -13.67 -8.87 22.72
N ARG A 99 -12.99 -9.44 21.71
CA ARG A 99 -12.34 -8.68 20.63
C ARG A 99 -13.21 -8.64 19.37
N CYS A 100 -13.22 -7.50 18.69
CA CYS A 100 -13.89 -7.35 17.41
C CYS A 100 -13.23 -8.21 16.32
N LYS A 101 -14.02 -9.10 15.70
CA LYS A 101 -13.61 -9.99 14.61
C LYS A 101 -13.78 -9.40 13.20
N LEU A 102 -14.37 -8.20 13.08
CA LEU A 102 -14.50 -7.55 11.78
C LEU A 102 -13.12 -7.26 11.19
N SER A 103 -12.95 -7.43 9.89
CA SER A 103 -11.70 -7.10 9.22
C SER A 103 -11.35 -5.60 9.37
N VAL A 104 -10.06 -5.30 9.45
CA VAL A 104 -9.59 -3.91 9.32
C VAL A 104 -10.07 -3.29 8.01
N ALA A 105 -10.30 -1.97 8.04
CA ALA A 105 -10.77 -1.26 6.85
C ALA A 105 -9.62 -1.08 5.84
N ILE A 106 -9.95 -1.14 4.55
CA ILE A 106 -9.08 -0.61 3.50
C ILE A 106 -9.21 0.91 3.52
N ARG A 107 -8.08 1.63 3.52
CA ARG A 107 -8.10 3.09 3.45
C ARG A 107 -8.53 3.55 2.05
N PRO A 108 -9.27 4.67 1.96
CA PRO A 108 -9.52 5.30 0.66
C PRO A 108 -8.19 5.82 0.09
N PRO A 109 -8.10 6.10 -1.22
CA PRO A 109 -6.87 6.52 -1.90
C PRO A 109 -6.04 7.57 -1.14
N GLU A 110 -6.69 8.60 -0.59
CA GLU A 110 -6.07 9.72 0.13
C GLU A 110 -5.39 9.28 1.44
N GLY A 111 -5.69 8.08 1.93
CA GLY A 111 -5.10 7.52 3.14
C GLY A 111 -3.90 6.62 2.90
N TRP A 112 -3.56 6.28 1.65
CA TRP A 112 -2.55 5.26 1.35
C TRP A 112 -1.13 5.65 1.75
N GLU A 113 -0.83 6.94 1.91
CA GLU A 113 0.43 7.41 2.52
C GLU A 113 0.65 6.83 3.94
N ARG A 114 -0.44 6.51 4.66
CA ARG A 114 -0.41 5.91 6.00
C ARG A 114 -0.44 4.38 5.97
N GLY A 115 -0.49 3.78 4.78
CA GLY A 115 -0.68 2.36 4.52
C GLY A 115 -2.07 2.05 3.93
N CYS A 116 -2.17 1.05 3.05
CA CYS A 116 -3.41 0.65 2.37
C CYS A 116 -4.47 0.07 3.33
N LEU A 117 -4.06 -0.49 4.47
CA LEU A 117 -4.95 -0.91 5.55
C LEU A 117 -4.95 0.08 6.70
N ALA A 118 -6.13 0.24 7.29
CA ALA A 118 -6.33 0.93 8.56
C ALA A 118 -5.94 0.06 9.76
N ASP A 119 -5.86 0.68 10.93
CA ASP A 119 -5.51 0.00 12.18
C ASP A 119 -6.68 -0.80 12.75
N ARG A 120 -7.92 -0.44 12.37
CA ARG A 120 -9.19 -0.97 12.88
C ARG A 120 -10.23 -1.12 11.76
N CYS A 121 -11.36 -1.77 12.04
CA CYS A 121 -12.49 -1.81 11.13
C CYS A 121 -13.21 -0.45 11.08
N ARG A 122 -14.17 -0.30 10.15
CA ARG A 122 -14.95 0.94 9.99
C ARG A 122 -15.70 1.34 11.28
N MET A 123 -16.33 0.37 11.94
CA MET A 123 -17.11 0.60 13.18
C MET A 123 -16.26 1.07 14.36
N HIS A 124 -14.97 0.70 14.38
CA HIS A 124 -14.03 1.10 15.44
C HIS A 124 -13.07 2.20 14.98
N GLY A 125 -13.52 3.07 14.06
CA GLY A 125 -12.80 4.28 13.67
C GLY A 125 -11.60 4.06 12.75
N GLY A 126 -11.53 2.94 12.01
CA GLY A 126 -10.43 2.66 11.08
C GLY A 126 -10.24 3.74 9.99
N LEU A 127 -11.34 4.37 9.57
CA LEU A 127 -11.32 5.44 8.57
C LEU A 127 -11.22 6.84 9.17
N SER A 128 -11.38 6.99 10.49
CA SER A 128 -11.25 8.28 11.14
C SER A 128 -9.84 8.82 10.90
N ARG A 129 -9.74 10.07 10.42
CA ARG A 129 -8.47 10.80 10.35
C ARG A 129 -8.02 11.06 11.78
N ARG A 130 -7.37 10.08 12.42
CA ARG A 130 -6.77 10.31 13.74
C ARG A 130 -5.64 11.31 13.51
N VAL A 131 -5.86 12.57 13.91
CA VAL A 131 -4.80 13.57 14.02
C VAL A 131 -3.79 12.93 14.97
N ARG A 132 -2.60 12.59 14.46
CA ARG A 132 -1.51 12.19 15.33
C ARG A 132 -1.22 13.41 16.18
N LYS A 133 -1.54 13.37 17.48
CA LYS A 133 -0.96 14.32 18.43
C LYS A 133 0.54 14.12 18.32
N VAL A 134 1.23 15.07 17.69
CA VAL A 134 2.68 15.20 17.81
C VAL A 134 2.92 15.39 19.30
N LYS A 135 3.69 14.51 19.93
CA LYS A 135 4.21 14.79 21.27
C LYS A 135 5.04 16.06 21.12
N LYS A 136 4.59 17.18 21.68
CA LYS A 136 5.48 18.29 21.98
C LYS A 136 6.46 17.73 23.01
N ASP A 137 7.75 17.69 22.68
CA ASP A 137 8.79 17.46 23.67
C ASP A 137 8.77 18.65 24.64
N ASP A 138 8.21 18.41 25.83
CA ASP A 138 8.41 19.28 26.99
C ASP A 138 9.80 18.99 27.55
N SER A 139 10.82 19.56 26.91
CA SER A 139 12.16 19.61 27.48
C SER A 139 12.84 20.91 27.07
N LYS A 140 12.36 22.01 27.67
CA LYS A 140 13.17 23.20 27.95
C LYS A 140 12.83 23.66 29.37
N ILE A 141 13.59 23.15 30.33
CA ILE A 141 13.94 23.88 31.55
C ILE A 141 15.45 23.76 31.64
N ILE A 142 16.12 24.85 31.29
CA ILE A 142 17.50 25.13 31.70
C ILE A 142 17.40 26.55 32.24
N ASP A 143 17.36 26.66 33.57
CA ASP A 143 17.88 27.83 34.28
C ASP A 143 19.40 27.65 34.41
#